data_AF-A0A6P3XPY2-F1
#
_entry.id   AF-A0A6P3XPY2-F1
#
_cell.length_a   1.000
_cell.length_b   1.000
_cell.length_c   1.000
_cell.angle_alpha   90.00
_cell.angle_beta   90.00
_cell.angle_gamma   90.00
#
_symmetry.space_group_name_H-M   'P 1'
#
loop_
_entity.id
_entity.type
_entity.pdbx_description
1 polymer ?
#
loop_
_entity_poly.entity_id
_entity_poly.type
_entity_poly.pdbx_seq_one_letter_code
_entity_poly.pdbx_strand_id
1 'polypeptide(L)'
;MDILPVNFKVLWFCGAWKERKEENIVLAFLHSCYRYAVLLLIYQFTIFEVIEVIRMRNRISEVTEGLFMMSTFITLCLKYANFLLRRDELSALLECLRVKMCQPRNHTERLIIEAHSRKDTTLYRRVLFANIVL
;
A
#
# COMPACT_ATOMS: atom_id res chain seq x y z
N MET A 1 -12.22 4.10 7.91
CA MET A 1 -11.33 4.36 6.74
C MET A 1 -11.94 5.44 5.88
N ASP A 2 -12.57 6.44 6.48
CA ASP A 2 -13.75 7.01 5.82
C ASP A 2 -13.42 8.24 4.98
N ILE A 3 -12.17 8.69 5.06
CA ILE A 3 -11.69 9.93 4.44
C ILE A 3 -10.86 9.61 3.18
N LEU A 4 -10.01 8.57 3.21
CA LEU A 4 -9.16 8.14 2.08
C LEU A 4 -9.19 6.60 1.87
N PRO A 5 -10.35 5.99 1.60
CA PRO A 5 -10.47 4.53 1.55
C PRO A 5 -9.58 3.88 0.48
N VAL A 6 -9.39 4.54 -0.66
CA VAL A 6 -8.61 3.98 -1.79
C VAL A 6 -7.11 3.88 -1.46
N ASN A 7 -6.51 4.98 -1.01
CA ASN A 7 -5.07 5.05 -0.75
C ASN A 7 -4.64 4.08 0.36
N PHE A 8 -5.43 4.00 1.43
CA PHE A 8 -5.15 3.06 2.52
C PHE A 8 -5.41 1.61 2.13
N LYS A 9 -6.34 1.32 1.22
CA LYS A 9 -6.54 -0.04 0.71
C LYS A 9 -5.39 -0.50 -0.18
N VAL A 10 -4.79 0.40 -0.97
CA VAL A 10 -3.55 0.11 -1.70
C VAL A 10 -2.41 -0.15 -0.73
N LEU A 11 -2.25 0.67 0.32
CA LEU A 11 -1.23 0.45 1.35
C LEU A 11 -1.42 -0.87 2.13
N TRP A 12 -2.67 -1.26 2.36
CA TRP A 12 -3.03 -2.55 2.94
C TRP A 12 -2.68 -3.70 1.99
N PHE A 13 -3.00 -3.56 0.70
CA PHE A 13 -2.59 -4.51 -0.34
C PHE A 13 -1.06 -4.57 -0.52
N CYS A 14 -0.32 -3.50 -0.24
CA CYS A 14 1.14 -3.57 -0.22
C CYS A 14 1.70 -4.15 1.10
N GLY A 15 0.84 -4.57 2.04
CA GLY A 15 1.24 -5.07 3.35
C GLY A 15 1.88 -4.02 4.28
N ALA A 16 1.86 -2.74 3.87
CA ALA A 16 2.52 -1.64 4.56
C ALA A 16 1.68 -1.10 5.74
N TRP A 17 0.36 -1.29 5.68
CA TRP A 17 -0.58 -0.70 6.63
C TRP A 17 -1.42 -1.74 7.37
N LYS A 18 -1.49 -1.61 8.69
CA LYS A 18 -2.33 -2.40 9.60
C LYS A 18 -3.48 -1.54 10.09
N GLU A 19 -4.71 -1.93 9.69
CA GLU A 19 -5.91 -1.11 9.76
C GLU A 19 -6.48 -0.93 11.17
N ARG A 20 -6.27 -1.88 12.09
CA ARG A 20 -6.73 -1.76 13.48
C ARG A 20 -6.10 -2.82 14.37
N LYS A 21 -6.18 -2.64 15.70
CA LYS A 21 -5.95 -3.71 16.68
C LYS A 21 -6.99 -4.80 16.43
N GLU A 22 -6.56 -5.89 15.81
CA GLU A 22 -7.40 -7.06 15.61
C GLU A 22 -7.52 -7.80 16.94
N GLU A 23 -8.75 -8.09 17.35
CA GLU A 23 -9.04 -8.88 18.55
C GLU A 23 -8.70 -10.37 18.33
N ASN A 24 -8.60 -10.79 17.06
CA ASN A 24 -8.35 -12.17 16.66
C ASN A 24 -6.88 -12.44 16.34
N ILE A 25 -6.26 -13.35 17.09
CA ILE A 25 -4.85 -13.76 16.94
C ILE A 25 -4.56 -14.34 15.54
N VAL A 26 -5.50 -15.09 14.97
CA VAL A 26 -5.35 -15.73 13.65
C VAL A 26 -5.20 -14.69 12.52
N LEU A 27 -6.00 -13.62 12.58
CA LEU A 27 -5.96 -12.57 11.57
C LEU A 27 -4.64 -11.78 11.67
N ALA A 28 -4.17 -11.55 12.89
CA ALA A 28 -2.90 -10.90 13.14
C ALA A 28 -1.73 -11.73 12.62
N PHE A 29 -1.80 -13.06 12.77
CA PHE A 29 -0.83 -13.99 12.22
C PHE A 29 -0.83 -14.00 10.68
N LEU A 30 -2.02 -14.07 10.05
CA LEU A 30 -2.15 -14.03 8.60
C LEU A 30 -1.59 -12.73 8.01
N HIS A 31 -1.86 -11.59 8.66
CA HIS A 31 -1.28 -10.30 8.27
C HIS A 31 0.24 -10.25 8.42
N SER A 32 0.77 -10.81 9.51
CA SER A 32 2.21 -10.91 9.71
C SER A 32 2.85 -11.77 8.62
N CYS A 33 2.27 -12.93 8.33
CA CYS A 33 2.70 -13.85 7.27
C CYS A 33 2.68 -13.16 5.90
N TYR A 34 1.60 -12.43 5.59
CA TYR A 34 1.48 -11.64 4.37
C TYR A 34 2.60 -10.59 4.25
N ARG A 35 2.88 -9.84 5.33
CA ARG A 35 3.96 -8.85 5.34
C ARG A 35 5.32 -9.50 5.09
N TYR A 36 5.59 -10.66 5.70
CA TYR A 36 6.81 -11.43 5.43
C TYR A 36 6.86 -11.93 3.99
N ALA A 37 5.75 -12.39 3.41
CA ALA A 37 5.70 -12.82 2.02
C ALA A 37 6.03 -11.67 1.05
N VAL A 38 5.50 -10.47 1.28
CA VAL A 38 5.84 -9.27 0.49
C VAL A 38 7.32 -8.93 0.61
N LEU A 39 7.88 -8.94 1.82
CA LEU A 39 9.31 -8.71 2.03
C LEU A 39 10.18 -9.76 1.33
N LEU A 40 9.80 -11.04 1.41
CA LEU A 40 10.50 -12.13 0.72
C LEU A 40 10.46 -11.96 -0.80
N LEU A 41 9.32 -11.58 -1.37
CA LEU A 41 9.18 -11.31 -2.80
C LEU A 41 10.10 -10.17 -3.25
N ILE A 42 10.10 -9.06 -2.50
CA ILE A 42 10.98 -7.92 -2.79
C ILE A 42 12.45 -8.36 -2.74
N TYR A 43 12.84 -9.12 -1.73
CA TYR A 43 14.23 -9.56 -1.56
C TYR A 43 14.67 -10.52 -2.67
N GLN A 44 13.82 -11.50 -3.01
CA GLN A 44 14.06 -12.41 -4.13
C GLN A 44 14.19 -11.65 -5.45
N PHE A 45 13.30 -10.69 -5.69
CA PHE A 45 13.34 -9.86 -6.89
C PHE A 45 14.65 -9.06 -6.96
N THR A 46 15.09 -8.45 -5.86
CA THR A 46 16.37 -7.72 -5.82
C THR A 46 17.58 -8.62 -6.08
N ILE A 47 17.59 -9.86 -5.57
CA ILE A 47 18.66 -10.82 -5.85
C ILE A 47 18.68 -11.17 -7.35
N PHE A 48 17.51 -11.40 -7.94
CA PHE A 48 17.38 -11.77 -9.34
C PHE A 48 17.90 -10.67 -10.26
N GLU A 49 17.51 -9.42 -10.02
CA GLU A 49 18.02 -8.27 -10.75
C GLU A 49 19.55 -8.10 -10.62
N VAL A 50 20.12 -8.28 -9.43
CA VAL A 50 21.59 -8.25 -9.24
C VAL A 50 22.28 -9.31 -10.10
N ILE A 51 21.75 -10.54 -10.12
CA ILE A 51 22.30 -11.64 -10.91
C ILE A 51 22.24 -11.31 -12.41
N GLU A 52 21.11 -10.79 -12.89
CA GLU A 52 20.94 -10.41 -14.29
C GLU A 52 21.87 -9.27 -14.70
N VAL A 53 22.03 -8.23 -13.87
CA VAL A 53 22.99 -7.14 -14.14
C VAL A 53 24.43 -7.66 -14.21
N ILE A 54 24.83 -8.58 -13.32
CA ILE A 54 26.17 -9.21 -13.35
C ILE A 54 26.35 -10.04 -14.63
N ARG A 55 25.30 -10.78 -15.04
CA ARG A 55 25.33 -11.62 -16.25
C ARG A 55 25.45 -10.79 -17.54
N MET A 56 24.76 -9.66 -17.60
CA MET A 56 24.71 -8.80 -18.80
C MET A 56 25.91 -7.84 -18.93
N ARG A 57 26.88 -7.90 -18.00
CA ARG A 57 28.05 -7.00 -17.91
C ARG A 57 28.80 -6.77 -19.23
N ASN A 58 28.80 -7.73 -20.15
CA ASN A 58 29.52 -7.63 -21.43
C ASN A 58 28.82 -6.72 -22.46
N ARG A 59 27.56 -6.32 -22.25
CA ARG A 59 26.81 -5.44 -23.17
C ARG A 59 26.35 -4.18 -22.42
N ILE A 60 27.12 -3.10 -22.57
CA ILE A 60 26.94 -1.82 -21.84
C ILE A 60 25.50 -1.26 -21.94
N SER A 61 24.82 -1.44 -23.08
CA SER A 61 23.42 -1.02 -23.25
C SER A 61 22.45 -1.78 -22.34
N GLU A 62 22.61 -3.11 -22.24
CA GLU A 62 21.75 -3.98 -21.42
C GLU A 62 22.03 -3.78 -19.93
N VAL A 63 23.29 -3.52 -19.57
CA VAL A 63 23.68 -3.17 -18.19
C VAL A 63 23.01 -1.86 -17.75
N THR A 64 22.93 -0.86 -18.63
CA THR A 64 22.35 0.44 -18.29
C THR A 64 20.85 0.32 -18.03
N GLU A 65 20.15 -0.50 -18.82
CA GLU A 65 18.73 -0.81 -18.61
C GLU A 65 18.49 -1.58 -17.31
N GLY A 66 19.30 -2.61 -17.03
CA GLY A 66 19.23 -3.36 -15.77
C GLY A 66 19.54 -2.49 -14.55
N LEU A 67 20.50 -1.58 -14.63
CA LEU A 67 20.79 -0.60 -13.57
C LEU A 67 19.64 0.38 -13.34
N PHE A 68 18.96 0.82 -14.40
CA PHE A 68 17.78 1.65 -14.28
C PHE A 68 16.67 0.91 -13.52
N MET A 69 16.35 -0.32 -13.93
CA MET A 69 15.36 -1.16 -13.25
C MET A 69 15.74 -1.37 -11.77
N MET A 70 16.96 -1.82 -11.49
CA MET A 70 17.50 -1.93 -10.13
C MET A 70 17.30 -0.67 -9.28
N SER A 71 17.60 0.51 -9.83
CA SER A 71 17.45 1.78 -9.12
C SER A 71 15.99 2.10 -8.76
N THR A 72 15.04 1.72 -9.62
CA THR A 72 13.61 1.90 -9.34
C THR A 72 13.15 1.00 -8.19
N PHE A 73 13.59 -0.26 -8.16
CA PHE A 73 13.28 -1.20 -7.09
C PHE A 73 13.95 -0.82 -5.77
N ILE A 74 15.20 -0.34 -5.80
CA ILE A 74 15.87 0.21 -4.61
C ILE A 74 15.06 1.40 -4.07
N THR A 75 14.61 2.31 -4.93
CA THR A 75 13.79 3.46 -4.53
C THR A 75 12.44 3.02 -3.94
N LEU A 76 11.82 1.99 -4.50
CA LEU A 76 10.60 1.38 -3.96
C LEU A 76 10.85 0.82 -2.55
N CYS A 77 11.94 0.09 -2.36
CA CYS A 77 12.34 -0.47 -1.05
C CYS A 77 12.57 0.64 -0.03
N LEU A 78 13.28 1.70 -0.40
CA LEU A 78 13.54 2.85 0.48
C LEU A 78 12.26 3.59 0.84
N LYS A 79 11.33 3.77 -0.11
CA LYS A 79 10.00 4.36 0.17
C LYS A 79 9.20 3.48 1.12
N TYR A 80 9.24 2.16 0.91
CA TYR A 80 8.56 1.19 1.77
C TYR A 80 9.12 1.20 3.20
N ALA A 81 10.45 1.21 3.34
CA ALA A 81 11.12 1.29 4.63
C ALA A 81 10.83 2.62 5.35
N ASN A 82 10.90 3.75 4.64
CA ASN A 82 10.53 5.05 5.19
C ASN A 82 9.08 5.08 5.67
N PHE A 83 8.16 4.47 4.91
CA PHE A 83 6.76 4.37 5.31
C PHE A 83 6.58 3.50 6.56
N LEU A 84 7.30 2.38 6.66
CA LEU A 84 7.31 1.53 7.87
C LEU A 84 7.84 2.27 9.10
N LEU A 85 8.92 3.06 8.95
CA LEU A 85 9.52 3.84 10.05
C LEU A 85 8.60 4.97 10.51
N ARG A 86 7.95 5.67 9.58
CA ARG A 86 7.06 6.80 9.87
C ARG A 86 5.61 6.36 10.14
N ARG A 87 5.37 5.06 10.27
CA ARG A 87 4.02 4.50 10.40
C ARG A 87 3.27 5.04 11.62
N ASP A 88 3.98 5.28 12.72
CA ASP A 88 3.40 5.79 13.96
C ASP A 88 3.02 7.28 13.82
N GLU A 89 3.88 8.10 13.22
CA GLU A 89 3.58 9.50 12.88
C GLU A 89 2.40 9.60 11.92
N LEU A 90 2.37 8.74 10.90
CA LEU A 90 1.31 8.72 9.90
C LEU A 90 -0.03 8.28 10.50
N SER A 91 0.01 7.39 11.50
CA SER A 91 -1.18 6.99 12.28
C SER A 91 -1.70 8.15 13.12
N ALA A 92 -0.82 8.88 13.80
CA ALA A 92 -1.18 10.06 14.59
C ALA A 92 -1.75 11.20 13.72
N LEU A 93 -1.15 11.45 12.56
CA LEU A 93 -1.66 12.41 11.57
C LEU A 93 -3.05 12.03 11.08
N LEU A 94 -3.28 10.75 10.79
CA LEU A 94 -4.58 10.25 10.34
C LEU A 94 -5.65 10.39 11.43
N GLU A 95 -5.29 10.14 12.68
CA GLU A 95 -6.18 10.35 13.82
C GLU A 95 -6.53 11.83 13.99
N CYS A 96 -5.55 12.73 13.88
CA CYS A 96 -5.77 14.17 13.91
C CYS A 96 -6.70 14.64 12.77
N LEU A 97 -6.48 14.15 11.54
CA LEU A 97 -7.36 14.43 10.40
C LEU A 97 -8.80 13.99 10.66
N ARG A 98 -8.98 12.79 11.24
CA ARG A 98 -10.30 12.24 11.55
C ARG A 98 -11.03 13.00 12.65
N VAL A 99 -10.35 13.34 13.73
CA VAL A 99 -10.96 14.01 14.89
C VAL A 99 -11.18 15.50 14.62
N LYS A 100 -10.25 16.15 13.89
CA LYS A 100 -10.18 17.62 13.84
C LYS A 100 -10.72 18.22 12.54
N MET A 101 -10.59 17.54 11.39
CA MET A 101 -10.89 18.14 10.08
C MET A 101 -12.10 17.53 9.34
N CYS A 102 -12.44 16.26 9.61
CA CYS A 102 -13.52 15.57 8.89
C CYS A 102 -14.78 15.28 9.72
N GLN A 103 -15.01 16.00 10.83
CA GLN A 103 -16.30 15.92 11.51
C GLN A 103 -17.34 16.80 10.79
N PRO A 104 -18.51 16.26 10.43
CA PRO A 104 -19.57 17.05 9.81
C PRO A 104 -20.05 18.09 10.81
N ARG A 105 -19.88 19.36 10.48
CA ARG A 105 -20.25 20.47 11.37
C ARG A 105 -21.72 20.83 11.20
N ASN A 106 -22.31 20.49 10.05
CA ASN A 106 -23.69 20.77 9.67
C ASN A 106 -24.41 19.54 9.12
N HIS A 107 -25.74 19.52 9.26
CA HIS A 107 -26.60 18.44 8.77
C HIS A 107 -26.49 18.25 7.24
N THR A 108 -26.31 19.34 6.49
CA THR A 108 -26.13 19.30 5.03
C THR A 108 -24.82 18.62 4.63
N GLU A 109 -23.74 18.87 5.38
CA GLU A 109 -22.43 18.25 5.19
C GLU A 109 -22.50 16.73 5.41
N ARG A 110 -23.26 16.31 6.42
CA ARG A 110 -23.49 14.88 6.71
C ARG A 110 -24.17 14.16 5.55
N LEU A 111 -25.19 14.78 4.94
CA LEU A 111 -25.90 14.23 3.79
C LEU A 111 -25.00 14.13 2.54
N ILE A 112 -24.10 15.09 2.34
CA ILE A 112 -23.14 15.06 1.22
C ILE A 112 -22.13 13.92 1.40
N ILE A 113 -21.60 13.73 2.61
CA ILE A 113 -20.68 12.62 2.93
C ILE A 113 -21.36 11.25 2.74
N GLU A 114 -22.61 11.09 3.18
CA GLU A 114 -23.38 9.86 2.97
C GLU A 114 -23.67 9.58 1.48
N ALA A 115 -23.99 10.62 0.71
CA ALA A 115 -24.23 10.47 -0.72
C ALA A 115 -22.96 10.07 -1.50
N HIS A 116 -21.79 10.58 -1.11
CA HIS A 116 -20.52 10.26 -1.77
C HIS A 116 -19.99 8.87 -1.38
N SER A 117 -20.06 8.50 -0.10
CA SER A 117 -19.62 7.18 0.39
C SER A 117 -20.41 6.01 -0.25
N ARG A 118 -21.70 6.19 -0.54
CA ARG A 118 -22.49 5.21 -1.32
C ARG A 118 -21.98 5.00 -2.75
N LYS A 119 -21.52 6.07 -3.41
CA LYS A 119 -21.01 5.99 -4.79
C LYS A 119 -19.67 5.25 -4.84
N ASP A 120 -18.77 5.52 -3.90
CA ASP A 120 -17.47 4.84 -3.81
C ASP A 120 -17.61 3.34 -3.55
N THR A 121 -18.56 2.94 -2.70
CA THR A 121 -18.82 1.53 -2.39
C THR A 121 -19.31 0.75 -3.63
N THR A 122 -20.12 1.40 -4.46
CA THR A 122 -20.67 0.80 -5.68
C THR A 122 -19.60 0.67 -6.76
N LEU A 123 -18.72 1.66 -6.90
CA LEU A 123 -17.60 1.63 -7.83
C LEU A 123 -16.58 0.54 -7.45
N TYR A 124 -16.26 0.43 -6.16
CA TYR A 124 -15.33 -0.59 -5.65
C TYR A 124 -15.83 -2.01 -5.89
N ARG A 125 -17.12 -2.24 -5.70
CA ARG A 125 -17.73 -3.55 -5.93
C ARG A 125 -17.64 -3.95 -7.40
N ARG A 126 -17.75 -2.98 -8.33
CA ARG A 126 -17.60 -3.21 -9.77
C ARG A 126 -16.16 -3.49 -10.18
N VAL A 127 -15.18 -2.75 -9.64
CA VAL A 127 -13.76 -2.97 -9.93
C VAL A 127 -13.27 -4.31 -9.37
N LEU A 128 -13.72 -4.69 -8.16
CA LEU A 128 -13.40 -5.98 -7.56
C LEU A 128 -14.02 -7.15 -8.35
N PHE A 129 -15.26 -7.00 -8.81
CA PHE A 129 -15.91 -8.03 -9.64
C PHE A 129 -15.24 -8.18 -11.00
N ALA A 130 -14.80 -7.08 -11.62
CA ALA A 130 -14.07 -7.10 -12.88
C ALA A 130 -12.68 -7.77 -12.76
N ASN A 131 -12.01 -7.66 -11.61
CA ASN A 131 -10.71 -8.32 -11.35
C ASN A 131 -10.82 -9.79 -10.92
N ILE A 132 -12.01 -10.27 -10.53
CA ILE A 132 -12.23 -11.68 -10.13
C ILE A 132 -12.75 -12.53 -11.30
N VAL A 133 -13.40 -11.90 -12.29
CA VAL A 133 -14.00 -12.58 -13.44
C VAL A 133 -13.08 -12.57 -14.68
N LEU A 134 -11.96 -11.86 -14.64
CA LEU A 134 -10.91 -11.86 -15.67
C LEU A 134 -9.69 -12.65 -15.20
#